data_AF-A0A495IJY9-F1
#
_entry.id   AF-A0A495IJY9-F1
#
_cell.length_a   1.000
_cell.length_b   1.000
_cell.length_c   1.000
_cell.angle_alpha   90.00
_cell.angle_beta   90.00
_cell.angle_gamma   90.00
#
_symmetry.space_group_name_H-M   'P 1'
#
loop_
_entity.id
_entity.type
_entity.pdbx_description
1 polymer ?
#
loop_
_entity_poly.entity_id
_entity_poly.type
_entity_poly.pdbx_seq_one_letter_code
_entity_poly.pdbx_strand_id
1 'polypeptide(L)'
;MVGGAEVTTEAVADLARDLRAYASNSGRAHVSARRGLDSAVSFVEEVVATRRRAAQSARSELDAETARQERARRERERLAALERERGQESSAYGWSLPQDTSWQDEAALAELRRRLRECEIALERAQRISGAVSTRAAEVRRLVASHANATGQIVDKTIDLLGLEHAQLETYLSQTSAPGGAFSAVSTPAAIEGPASVADAALPEGFAMVSLADIDDNGRVTGPESFGKGYSPRDLEWAHEAFLEVVLPTLRAGGGIDDLRLRDANEGKVGTRSFSDTFGGFLGDSAIRLTPIGDRWEITNGAHRIWVARHMGLESIPARIGAAHRGEH
;
A
#
# COMPACT_ATOMS: atom_id res chain seq x y z
N MET A 1 -10.77 50.92 4.47
CA MET A 1 -10.30 50.52 5.81
C MET A 1 -10.80 49.10 6.04
N VAL A 2 -9.95 48.11 5.75
CA VAL A 2 -10.23 46.71 6.08
C VAL A 2 -9.75 46.54 7.51
N GLY A 3 -10.66 46.32 8.46
CA GLY A 3 -10.30 46.06 9.84
C GLY A 3 -9.51 44.75 9.90
N GLY A 4 -8.21 44.85 10.19
CA GLY A 4 -7.39 43.67 10.48
C GLY A 4 -7.92 43.04 11.76
N ALA A 5 -8.48 41.85 11.67
CA ALA A 5 -8.82 41.07 12.85
C ALA A 5 -7.51 40.76 13.59
N GLU A 6 -7.33 41.36 14.76
CA GLU A 6 -6.21 41.04 15.63
C GLU A 6 -6.31 39.58 16.03
N VAL A 7 -5.34 38.78 15.59
CA VAL A 7 -5.20 37.41 16.05
C VAL A 7 -4.74 37.47 17.49
N THR A 8 -5.63 37.16 18.42
CA THR A 8 -5.32 37.16 19.85
C THR A 8 -4.52 35.91 20.21
N THR A 9 -3.65 36.02 21.22
CA THR A 9 -2.92 34.88 21.80
C THR A 9 -3.87 33.76 22.28
N GLU A 10 -5.07 34.13 22.70
CA GLU A 10 -6.14 33.20 23.08
C GLU A 10 -6.63 32.36 21.90
N ALA A 11 -6.79 32.95 20.70
CA ALA A 11 -7.18 32.23 19.50
C ALA A 11 -6.13 31.20 19.04
N VAL A 12 -4.85 31.51 19.20
CA VAL A 12 -3.75 30.56 18.91
C VAL A 12 -3.74 29.42 19.92
N ALA A 13 -3.96 29.71 21.21
CA ALA A 13 -4.05 28.69 22.24
C ALA A 13 -5.25 27.75 22.04
N ASP A 14 -6.38 28.29 21.61
CA ASP A 14 -7.59 27.51 21.28
C ASP A 14 -7.38 26.62 20.06
N LEU A 15 -6.77 27.13 18.98
CA LEU A 15 -6.42 26.32 17.81
C LEU A 15 -5.47 25.17 18.16
N ALA A 16 -4.44 25.44 18.99
CA ALA A 16 -3.53 24.40 19.46
C ALA A 16 -4.26 23.34 20.31
N ARG A 17 -5.25 23.74 21.11
CA ARG A 17 -6.10 22.82 21.89
C ARG A 17 -6.96 21.94 20.98
N ASP A 18 -7.56 22.53 19.95
CA ASP A 18 -8.39 21.81 18.97
C ASP A 18 -7.57 20.82 18.13
N LEU A 19 -6.36 21.21 17.70
CA LEU A 19 -5.44 20.32 16.99
C LEU A 19 -5.03 19.10 17.85
N ARG A 20 -4.77 19.31 19.15
CA ARG A 20 -4.49 18.20 20.08
C ARG A 20 -5.71 17.30 20.28
N ALA A 21 -6.91 17.87 20.38
CA ALA A 21 -8.15 17.10 20.50
C ALA A 21 -8.41 16.26 19.23
N TYR A 22 -8.17 16.83 18.05
CA TYR A 22 -8.26 16.13 16.76
C TYR A 22 -7.26 14.96 16.69
N ALA A 23 -5.99 15.18 17.04
CA ALA A 23 -4.97 14.13 17.09
C ALA A 23 -5.33 12.99 18.06
N SER A 24 -5.93 13.31 19.21
CA SER A 24 -6.42 12.30 20.15
C SER A 24 -7.60 11.49 19.57
N ASN A 25 -8.52 12.16 18.87
CA ASN A 25 -9.67 11.51 18.23
C ASN A 25 -9.26 10.58 17.09
N SER A 26 -8.33 11.02 16.22
CA SER A 26 -7.80 10.18 15.14
C SER A 26 -7.07 8.96 15.69
N GLY A 27 -6.28 9.13 16.77
CA GLY A 27 -5.66 8.01 17.49
C GLY A 27 -6.67 6.97 17.99
N ARG A 28 -7.78 7.41 18.59
CA ARG A 28 -8.87 6.52 19.04
C ARG A 28 -9.53 5.76 17.88
N ALA A 29 -9.79 6.44 16.76
CA ALA A 29 -10.34 5.81 15.56
C ALA A 29 -9.41 4.73 14.99
N HIS A 30 -8.10 4.98 14.94
CA HIS A 30 -7.10 4.00 14.51
C HIS A 30 -7.04 2.77 15.43
N VAL A 31 -7.09 2.97 16.75
CA VAL A 31 -7.15 1.86 17.73
C VAL A 31 -8.41 1.03 17.53
N SER A 32 -9.57 1.66 17.30
CA SER A 32 -10.83 0.96 17.03
C SER A 32 -10.77 0.14 15.74
N ALA A 33 -10.27 0.72 14.65
CA ALA A 33 -10.08 0.03 13.37
C ALA A 33 -9.14 -1.19 13.51
N ARG A 34 -8.04 -1.04 14.26
CA ARG A 34 -7.12 -2.14 14.54
C ARG A 34 -7.79 -3.28 15.32
N ARG A 35 -8.57 -2.96 16.36
CA ARG A 35 -9.35 -3.99 17.09
C ARG A 35 -10.36 -4.70 16.20
N GLY A 36 -11.02 -3.98 15.29
CA GLY A 36 -11.94 -4.57 14.31
C GLY A 36 -11.24 -5.56 13.37
N LEU A 37 -10.06 -5.19 12.86
CA LEU A 37 -9.23 -6.08 12.04
C LEU A 37 -8.76 -7.32 12.81
N ASP A 38 -8.29 -7.15 14.04
CA ASP A 38 -7.82 -8.27 14.87
C ASP A 38 -8.99 -9.23 15.19
N SER A 39 -10.19 -8.70 15.44
CA SER A 39 -11.41 -9.50 15.61
C SER A 39 -11.77 -10.29 14.34
N ALA A 40 -11.72 -9.65 13.16
CA ALA A 40 -11.99 -10.32 11.89
C ALA A 40 -10.96 -11.42 11.57
N VAL A 41 -9.68 -11.19 11.87
CA VAL A 41 -8.62 -12.20 11.74
C VAL A 41 -8.89 -13.37 12.68
N SER A 42 -9.19 -13.11 13.95
CA SER A 42 -9.51 -14.16 14.94
C SER A 42 -10.71 -15.00 14.50
N PHE A 43 -11.75 -14.38 13.93
CA PHE A 43 -12.91 -15.11 13.39
C PHE A 43 -12.53 -16.05 12.24
N VAL A 44 -11.69 -15.59 11.30
CA VAL A 44 -11.23 -16.43 10.19
C VAL A 44 -10.37 -17.59 10.70
N GLU A 45 -9.50 -17.35 11.67
CA GLU A 45 -8.70 -18.40 12.32
C GLU A 45 -9.58 -19.46 12.98
N GLU A 46 -10.65 -19.06 13.67
CA GLU A 46 -11.62 -19.97 14.27
C GLU A 46 -12.35 -20.83 13.23
N VAL A 47 -12.77 -20.22 12.11
CA VAL A 47 -13.37 -20.95 10.98
C VAL A 47 -12.40 -21.98 10.42
N VAL A 48 -11.13 -21.62 10.22
CA VAL A 48 -10.08 -22.54 9.73
C VAL A 48 -9.85 -23.68 10.72
N ALA A 49 -9.76 -23.38 12.02
CA ALA A 49 -9.59 -24.37 13.07
C ALA A 49 -10.77 -25.37 13.12
N THR A 50 -11.99 -24.88 12.93
CA THR A 50 -13.20 -25.71 12.87
C THR A 50 -13.21 -26.62 11.64
N ARG A 51 -12.82 -26.11 10.46
CA ARG A 51 -12.69 -26.92 9.25
C ARG A 51 -11.59 -27.97 9.36
N ARG A 52 -10.46 -27.64 10.00
CA ARG A 52 -9.36 -28.60 10.26
C ARG A 52 -9.83 -29.75 11.17
N ARG A 53 -10.57 -29.45 12.24
CA ARG A 53 -11.15 -30.47 13.13
C ARG A 53 -12.12 -31.39 12.39
N ALA A 54 -12.98 -30.84 11.53
CA ALA A 54 -13.89 -31.64 10.70
C ALA A 54 -13.13 -32.57 9.74
N ALA A 55 -12.09 -32.08 9.07
CA ALA A 55 -11.26 -32.90 8.18
C ALA A 55 -10.51 -34.02 8.92
N GLN A 56 -9.99 -33.73 10.13
CA GLN A 56 -9.36 -34.74 10.98
C GLN A 56 -10.34 -35.83 11.43
N SER A 57 -11.58 -35.45 11.81
CA SER A 57 -12.64 -36.40 12.15
C SER A 57 -13.02 -37.30 10.97
N ALA A 58 -13.19 -36.72 9.77
CA ALA A 58 -13.50 -37.49 8.57
C ALA A 58 -12.38 -38.49 8.22
N ARG A 59 -11.12 -38.10 8.44
CA ARG A 59 -9.96 -38.98 8.22
C ARG A 59 -9.90 -40.13 9.21
N SER A 60 -10.13 -39.87 10.50
CA SER A 60 -10.15 -40.94 11.50
C SER A 60 -11.32 -41.91 11.29
N GLU A 61 -12.47 -41.44 10.82
CA GLU A 61 -13.60 -42.29 10.43
C GLU A 61 -13.24 -43.20 9.23
N LEU A 62 -12.58 -42.66 8.21
CA LEU A 62 -12.12 -43.44 7.05
C LEU A 62 -11.08 -44.50 7.45
N ASP A 63 -10.13 -44.14 8.29
CA ASP A 63 -9.10 -45.06 8.79
C ASP A 63 -9.75 -46.18 9.63
N ALA A 64 -10.75 -45.86 10.46
CA ALA A 64 -11.48 -46.82 11.27
C ALA A 64 -12.32 -47.79 10.41
N GLU A 65 -12.93 -47.32 9.33
CA GLU A 65 -13.69 -48.17 8.40
C GLU A 65 -12.76 -49.07 7.58
N THR A 66 -11.63 -48.53 7.09
CA THR A 66 -10.60 -49.30 6.39
C THR A 66 -10.06 -50.43 7.28
N ALA A 67 -9.80 -50.14 8.56
CA ALA A 67 -9.38 -51.16 9.53
C ALA A 67 -10.47 -52.19 9.87
N ARG A 68 -11.76 -51.84 9.75
CA ARG A 68 -12.88 -52.80 9.89
C ARG A 68 -12.94 -53.75 8.70
N GLN A 69 -12.79 -53.22 7.48
CA GLN A 69 -12.79 -54.02 6.26
C GLN A 69 -11.58 -54.95 6.18
N GLU A 70 -10.38 -54.50 6.56
CA GLU A 70 -9.22 -55.38 6.62
C GLU A 70 -9.41 -56.52 7.62
N ARG A 71 -10.03 -56.26 8.78
CA ARG A 71 -10.36 -57.29 9.77
C ARG A 71 -11.36 -58.30 9.21
N ALA A 72 -12.45 -57.82 8.60
CA ALA A 72 -13.45 -58.68 7.95
C ALA A 72 -12.83 -59.52 6.82
N ARG A 73 -11.94 -58.95 6.01
CA ARG A 73 -11.20 -59.66 4.96
C ARG A 73 -10.30 -60.75 5.54
N ARG A 74 -9.50 -60.45 6.57
CA ARG A 74 -8.64 -61.44 7.23
C ARG A 74 -9.46 -62.57 7.87
N GLU A 75 -10.62 -62.25 8.45
CA GLU A 75 -11.53 -63.25 8.99
C GLU A 75 -12.13 -64.15 7.90
N ARG A 76 -12.56 -63.58 6.77
CA ARG A 76 -13.00 -64.35 5.60
C ARG A 76 -11.89 -65.24 5.03
N GLU A 77 -10.67 -64.71 4.89
CA GLU A 77 -9.50 -65.48 4.44
C GLU A 77 -9.18 -66.64 5.40
N ARG A 78 -9.31 -66.40 6.71
CA ARG A 78 -9.15 -67.43 7.75
C ARG A 78 -10.25 -68.50 7.69
N LEU A 79 -11.52 -68.11 7.54
CA LEU A 79 -12.63 -69.05 7.40
C LEU A 79 -12.49 -69.87 6.11
N ALA A 80 -12.14 -69.25 4.99
CA ALA A 80 -11.89 -69.94 3.72
C ALA A 80 -10.66 -70.87 3.78
N ALA A 81 -9.66 -70.59 4.62
CA ALA A 81 -8.57 -71.52 4.89
C ALA A 81 -9.05 -72.75 5.67
N LEU A 82 -9.83 -72.54 6.74
CA LEU A 82 -10.43 -73.63 7.52
C LEU A 82 -11.41 -74.48 6.70
N GLU A 83 -12.18 -73.87 5.80
CA GLU A 83 -13.05 -74.57 4.86
C GLU A 83 -12.27 -75.36 3.81
N ARG A 84 -11.10 -74.88 3.36
CA ARG A 84 -10.22 -75.67 2.48
C ARG A 84 -9.64 -76.88 3.20
N GLU A 85 -9.23 -76.72 4.47
CA GLU A 85 -8.77 -77.82 5.33
C GLU A 85 -9.90 -78.84 5.55
N ARG A 86 -11.12 -78.39 5.89
CA ARG A 86 -12.31 -79.27 6.04
C ARG A 86 -12.84 -79.84 4.73
N GLY A 87 -12.75 -79.11 3.62
CA GLY A 87 -13.24 -79.51 2.30
C GLY A 87 -12.37 -80.60 1.67
N GLN A 88 -11.08 -80.65 2.03
CA GLN A 88 -10.24 -81.82 1.77
C GLN A 88 -10.75 -83.07 2.52
N GLU A 89 -11.40 -82.92 3.67
CA GLU A 89 -12.07 -84.01 4.40
C GLU A 89 -13.51 -84.27 3.94
N SER A 90 -14.20 -83.26 3.38
CA SER A 90 -15.65 -83.26 3.16
C SER A 90 -16.08 -82.98 1.70
N SER A 91 -15.27 -83.36 0.71
CA SER A 91 -15.56 -83.36 -0.74
C SER A 91 -16.81 -84.18 -1.16
N ALA A 92 -17.63 -84.64 -0.22
CA ALA A 92 -18.82 -85.47 -0.47
C ALA A 92 -20.14 -84.71 -0.53
N TYR A 93 -20.26 -83.48 0.00
CA TYR A 93 -21.55 -82.78 0.06
C TYR A 93 -21.47 -81.32 -0.40
N GLY A 94 -21.94 -81.07 -1.62
CA GLY A 94 -21.94 -79.77 -2.28
C GLY A 94 -22.95 -78.78 -1.71
N TRP A 95 -22.48 -77.82 -0.92
CA TRP A 95 -23.24 -76.63 -0.53
C TRP A 95 -22.49 -75.38 -0.99
N SER A 96 -23.17 -74.54 -1.79
CA SER A 96 -22.66 -73.24 -2.23
C SER A 96 -23.11 -72.13 -1.27
N LEU A 97 -22.17 -71.29 -0.83
CA LEU A 97 -22.45 -70.12 0.02
C LEU A 97 -22.91 -68.90 -0.80
N PRO A 98 -23.74 -68.00 -0.21
CA PRO A 98 -24.24 -66.80 -0.89
C PRO A 98 -23.15 -65.73 -1.06
N GLN A 99 -22.99 -65.19 -2.27
CA GLN A 99 -21.93 -64.25 -2.66
C GLN A 99 -22.25 -62.74 -2.46
N ASP A 100 -23.35 -62.36 -1.81
CA ASP A 100 -23.98 -61.06 -2.09
C ASP A 100 -23.65 -59.88 -1.14
N THR A 101 -22.67 -59.99 -0.24
CA THR A 101 -22.35 -58.89 0.72
C THR A 101 -21.26 -57.90 0.26
N SER A 102 -20.55 -58.14 -0.85
CA SER A 102 -19.39 -57.30 -1.21
C SER A 102 -19.74 -55.90 -1.76
N TRP A 103 -20.92 -55.74 -2.37
CA TRP A 103 -21.32 -54.49 -3.03
C TRP A 103 -21.70 -53.35 -2.06
N GLN A 104 -22.21 -53.68 -0.87
CA GLN A 104 -22.61 -52.68 0.12
C GLN A 104 -21.39 -52.02 0.79
N ASP A 105 -20.32 -52.78 0.99
CA ASP A 105 -19.07 -52.29 1.59
C ASP A 105 -18.28 -51.35 0.66
N GLU A 106 -18.31 -51.60 -0.65
CA GLU A 106 -17.67 -50.72 -1.64
C GLU A 106 -18.41 -49.39 -1.80
N ALA A 107 -19.74 -49.39 -1.77
CA ALA A 107 -20.54 -48.18 -1.85
C ALA A 107 -20.32 -47.26 -0.62
N ALA A 108 -20.23 -47.85 0.58
CA ALA A 108 -19.93 -47.10 1.81
C ALA A 108 -18.55 -46.43 1.77
N LEU A 109 -17.51 -47.15 1.29
CA LEU A 109 -16.18 -46.57 1.09
C LEU A 109 -16.17 -45.47 0.04
N ALA A 110 -16.86 -45.65 -1.07
CA ALA A 110 -16.92 -44.67 -2.14
C ALA A 110 -17.52 -43.35 -1.64
N GLU A 111 -18.57 -43.43 -0.82
CA GLU A 111 -19.21 -42.29 -0.18
C GLU A 111 -18.29 -41.62 0.85
N LEU A 112 -17.58 -42.37 1.70
CA LEU A 112 -16.62 -41.79 2.65
C LEU A 112 -15.45 -41.09 1.92
N ARG A 113 -14.93 -41.70 0.85
CA ARG A 113 -13.89 -41.08 0.02
C ARG A 113 -14.38 -39.80 -0.66
N ARG A 114 -15.65 -39.77 -1.10
CA ARG A 114 -16.27 -38.56 -1.66
C ARG A 114 -16.33 -37.45 -0.61
N ARG A 115 -16.82 -37.75 0.60
CA ARG A 115 -16.90 -36.78 1.71
C ARG A 115 -15.53 -36.27 2.14
N LEU A 116 -14.50 -37.13 2.19
CA LEU A 116 -13.15 -36.71 2.51
C LEU A 116 -12.62 -35.72 1.47
N ARG A 117 -12.75 -36.03 0.17
CA ARG A 117 -12.34 -35.12 -0.91
C ARG A 117 -13.07 -33.77 -0.84
N GLU A 118 -14.37 -33.78 -0.56
CA GLU A 118 -15.15 -32.55 -0.38
C GLU A 118 -14.65 -31.73 0.81
N CYS A 119 -14.29 -32.38 1.93
CA CYS A 119 -13.70 -31.71 3.09
C CYS A 119 -12.31 -31.15 2.79
N GLU A 120 -11.47 -31.88 2.04
CA GLU A 120 -10.13 -31.43 1.63
C GLU A 120 -10.20 -30.20 0.73
N ILE A 121 -11.06 -30.24 -0.30
CA ILE A 121 -11.30 -29.08 -1.19
C ILE A 121 -11.80 -27.88 -0.40
N ALA A 122 -12.73 -28.09 0.54
CA ALA A 122 -13.23 -27.02 1.41
C ALA A 122 -12.13 -26.44 2.32
N LEU A 123 -11.24 -27.29 2.85
CA LEU A 123 -10.11 -26.87 3.67
C LEU A 123 -9.10 -26.05 2.86
N GLU A 124 -8.71 -26.52 1.66
CA GLU A 124 -7.81 -25.78 0.77
C GLU A 124 -8.38 -24.42 0.37
N ARG A 125 -9.69 -24.36 0.09
CA ARG A 125 -10.38 -23.09 -0.19
C ARG A 125 -10.36 -22.15 1.01
N ALA A 126 -10.63 -22.67 2.22
CA ALA A 126 -10.58 -21.89 3.44
C ALA A 126 -9.16 -21.37 3.74
N GLN A 127 -8.13 -22.19 3.54
CA GLN A 127 -6.73 -21.80 3.71
C GLN A 127 -6.30 -20.71 2.72
N ARG A 128 -6.69 -20.82 1.44
CA ARG A 128 -6.45 -19.77 0.44
C ARG A 128 -7.10 -18.44 0.82
N ILE A 129 -8.36 -18.47 1.27
CA ILE A 129 -9.07 -17.26 1.73
C ILE A 129 -8.38 -16.69 2.98
N SER A 130 -8.01 -17.53 3.95
CA SER A 130 -7.30 -17.10 5.15
C SER A 130 -5.96 -16.44 4.83
N GLY A 131 -5.19 -16.99 3.88
CA GLY A 131 -3.95 -16.40 3.41
C GLY A 131 -4.17 -15.03 2.75
N ALA A 132 -5.18 -14.91 1.89
CA ALA A 132 -5.52 -13.64 1.23
C ALA A 132 -5.98 -12.57 2.25
N VAL A 133 -6.84 -12.94 3.21
CA VAL A 133 -7.30 -12.04 4.28
C VAL A 133 -6.14 -11.59 5.16
N SER A 134 -5.24 -12.50 5.53
CA SER A 134 -4.07 -12.18 6.38
C SER A 134 -3.12 -11.20 5.69
N THR A 135 -2.84 -11.42 4.39
CA THR A 135 -2.03 -10.51 3.57
C THR A 135 -2.68 -9.13 3.48
N ARG A 136 -3.99 -9.06 3.18
CA ARG A 136 -4.70 -7.78 3.09
C ARG A 136 -4.78 -7.06 4.44
N ALA A 137 -4.98 -7.79 5.54
CA ALA A 137 -4.96 -7.24 6.88
C ALA A 137 -3.57 -6.68 7.25
N ALA A 138 -2.48 -7.34 6.84
CA ALA A 138 -1.12 -6.83 7.03
C ALA A 138 -0.88 -5.52 6.23
N GLU A 139 -1.38 -5.45 5.01
CA GLU A 139 -1.32 -4.24 4.17
C GLU A 139 -2.09 -3.08 4.81
N VAL A 140 -3.34 -3.30 5.23
CA VAL A 140 -4.15 -2.28 5.92
C VAL A 140 -3.48 -1.83 7.22
N ARG A 141 -2.90 -2.74 8.01
CA ARG A 141 -2.15 -2.37 9.21
C ARG A 141 -0.96 -1.45 8.90
N ARG A 142 -0.22 -1.72 7.81
CA ARG A 142 0.89 -0.85 7.36
C ARG A 142 0.38 0.53 6.94
N LEU A 143 -0.72 0.59 6.18
CA LEU A 143 -1.33 1.85 5.76
C LEU A 143 -1.82 2.67 6.95
N VAL A 144 -2.51 2.05 7.90
CA VAL A 144 -2.99 2.71 9.12
C VAL A 144 -1.83 3.24 9.96
N ALA A 145 -0.76 2.46 10.14
CA ALA A 145 0.44 2.91 10.85
C ALA A 145 1.14 4.07 10.14
N SER A 146 1.26 4.00 8.81
CA SER A 146 1.83 5.08 7.99
C SER A 146 1.02 6.38 8.12
N HIS A 147 -0.30 6.30 8.04
CA HIS A 147 -1.18 7.46 8.17
C HIS A 147 -1.10 8.07 9.57
N ALA A 148 -1.15 7.24 10.63
CA ALA A 148 -1.00 7.71 12.00
C ALA A 148 0.33 8.44 12.23
N ASN A 149 1.44 7.92 11.68
CA ASN A 149 2.74 8.58 11.76
C ASN A 149 2.77 9.91 11.00
N ALA A 150 2.18 9.95 9.80
CA ALA A 150 2.10 11.17 8.99
C ALA A 150 1.26 12.25 9.67
N THR A 151 0.10 11.90 10.23
CA THR A 151 -0.74 12.83 10.99
C THR A 151 -0.01 13.36 12.21
N GLY A 152 0.71 12.50 12.96
CA GLY A 152 1.53 12.93 14.09
C GLY A 152 2.58 13.96 13.69
N GLN A 153 3.36 13.68 12.64
CA GLN A 153 4.39 14.60 12.13
C GLN A 153 3.84 15.95 11.68
N ILE A 154 2.67 15.95 11.01
CA ILE A 154 2.03 17.20 10.57
C ILE A 154 1.61 18.02 11.80
N VAL A 155 0.95 17.40 12.78
CA VAL A 155 0.49 18.09 14.00
C VAL A 155 1.68 18.64 14.79
N ASP A 156 2.72 17.85 15.01
CA ASP A 156 3.93 18.29 15.73
C ASP A 156 4.58 19.48 15.02
N LYS A 157 4.76 19.39 13.69
CA LYS A 157 5.33 20.48 12.88
C LYS A 157 4.47 21.74 12.92
N THR A 158 3.14 21.62 12.88
CA THR A 158 2.23 22.77 13.00
C THR A 158 2.32 23.40 14.39
N ILE A 159 2.44 22.60 15.46
CA ILE A 159 2.64 23.10 16.82
C ILE A 159 3.98 23.85 16.93
N ASP A 160 5.06 23.30 16.39
CA ASP A 160 6.38 23.94 16.39
C ASP A 160 6.37 25.28 15.64
N LEU A 161 5.73 25.32 14.46
CA LEU A 161 5.58 26.55 13.68
C LEU A 161 4.76 27.61 14.43
N LEU A 162 3.63 27.23 15.03
CA LEU A 162 2.83 28.15 15.85
C LEU A 162 3.60 28.65 17.07
N GLY A 163 4.42 27.79 17.69
CA GLY A 163 5.29 28.18 18.80
C GLY A 163 6.37 29.18 18.40
N LEU A 164 6.97 29.01 17.23
CA LEU A 164 7.95 29.95 16.66
C LEU A 164 7.31 31.32 16.38
N GLU A 165 6.16 31.35 15.71
CA GLU A 165 5.42 32.59 15.42
C GLU A 165 5.01 33.32 16.72
N HIS A 166 4.54 32.58 17.72
CA HIS A 166 4.22 33.15 19.03
C HIS A 166 5.45 33.78 19.70
N ALA A 167 6.61 33.13 19.66
CA ALA A 167 7.83 33.67 20.24
C ALA A 167 8.31 34.94 19.53
N GLN A 168 8.13 35.01 18.20
CA GLN A 168 8.44 36.21 17.41
C GLN A 168 7.50 37.38 17.76
N LEU A 169 6.20 37.11 17.89
CA LEU A 169 5.21 38.12 18.29
C LEU A 169 5.50 38.69 19.69
N GLU A 170 5.83 37.84 20.67
CA GLU A 170 6.24 38.27 22.02
C GLU A 170 7.52 39.13 21.98
N THR A 171 8.47 38.76 21.12
CA THR A 171 9.70 39.54 20.93
C THR A 171 9.39 40.91 20.31
N TYR A 172 8.49 40.97 19.33
CA TYR A 172 8.06 42.21 18.69
C TYR A 172 7.30 43.13 19.67
N LEU A 173 6.37 42.59 20.45
CA LEU A 173 5.59 43.33 21.46
C LEU A 173 6.48 43.86 22.60
N SER A 174 7.49 43.09 23.02
CA SER A 174 8.46 43.54 24.03
C SER A 174 9.42 44.61 23.50
N GLN A 175 9.78 44.59 22.22
CA GLN A 175 10.59 45.64 21.58
C GLN A 175 9.82 46.94 21.31
N THR A 176 8.54 46.84 20.98
CA THR A 176 7.68 48.02 20.72
C THR A 176 7.28 48.79 21.98
N SER A 177 7.60 48.26 23.17
CA SER A 177 7.42 48.96 24.44
C SER A 177 8.58 49.91 24.80
N ALA A 178 9.59 50.07 23.93
CA ALA A 178 10.64 51.07 24.10
C ALA A 178 10.30 52.40 23.37
N PRO A 179 10.28 53.55 24.07
CA PRO A 179 9.90 54.83 23.45
C PRO A 179 11.04 55.38 22.59
N GLY A 180 10.80 55.48 21.27
CA GLY A 180 11.48 56.41 20.38
C GLY A 180 12.66 55.83 19.59
N GLY A 181 12.42 55.45 18.33
CA GLY A 181 13.48 55.13 17.37
C GLY A 181 12.93 54.88 15.98
N ALA A 182 13.30 55.75 15.03
CA ALA A 182 12.91 55.81 13.63
C ALA A 182 12.69 54.44 12.91
N PHE A 183 11.55 54.30 12.25
CA PHE A 183 11.24 53.17 11.37
C PHE A 183 12.02 53.27 10.05
N SER A 184 12.90 52.30 9.80
CA SER A 184 13.46 52.03 8.47
C SER A 184 12.53 51.09 7.69
N ALA A 185 12.23 51.47 6.45
CA ALA A 185 11.37 50.73 5.54
C ALA A 185 11.93 49.35 5.20
N VAL A 186 11.12 48.31 5.41
CA VAL A 186 11.40 46.93 4.99
C VAL A 186 11.17 46.83 3.48
N SER A 187 12.24 46.51 2.75
CA SER A 187 12.21 46.21 1.32
C SER A 187 11.58 44.84 1.05
N THR A 188 10.61 44.79 0.14
CA THR A 188 10.03 43.57 -0.44
C THR A 188 11.11 42.76 -1.18
N PRO A 189 11.13 41.41 -1.06
CA PRO A 189 12.06 40.58 -1.83
C PRO A 189 11.68 40.61 -3.31
N ALA A 190 12.67 40.88 -4.16
CA ALA A 190 12.54 40.91 -5.61
C ALA A 190 12.16 39.52 -6.17
N ALA A 191 11.27 39.52 -7.16
CA ALA A 191 10.95 38.33 -7.95
C ALA A 191 12.22 37.78 -8.59
N ILE A 192 12.47 36.48 -8.39
CA ILE A 192 13.62 35.78 -8.95
C ILE A 192 13.34 35.59 -10.46
N GLU A 193 14.01 36.39 -11.30
CA GLU A 193 14.05 36.19 -12.76
C GLU A 193 14.89 34.94 -13.06
N GLY A 194 14.25 33.77 -13.10
CA GLY A 194 14.84 32.53 -13.59
C GLY A 194 14.59 32.33 -15.10
N PRO A 195 15.19 31.27 -15.71
CA PRO A 195 14.88 30.86 -17.07
C PRO A 195 13.38 30.67 -17.28
N ALA A 196 12.89 30.82 -18.52
CA ALA A 196 11.47 30.80 -18.84
C ALA A 196 10.80 29.48 -18.42
N SER A 197 10.18 29.45 -17.24
CA SER A 197 9.29 28.37 -16.79
C SER A 197 7.85 28.78 -17.01
N VAL A 198 7.03 27.89 -17.56
CA VAL A 198 5.59 28.12 -17.64
C VAL A 198 4.96 27.61 -16.35
N ALA A 199 4.49 28.54 -15.52
CA ALA A 199 3.66 28.17 -14.39
C ALA A 199 2.36 27.55 -14.92
N ASP A 200 2.12 26.27 -14.59
CA ASP A 200 0.84 25.63 -14.82
C ASP A 200 0.06 25.72 -13.51
N ALA A 201 -1.10 26.40 -13.54
CA ALA A 201 -1.92 26.65 -12.35
C ALA A 201 -2.40 25.36 -11.65
N ALA A 202 -2.36 24.22 -12.34
CA ALA A 202 -2.71 22.93 -11.77
C ALA A 202 -1.57 22.25 -10.98
N LEU A 203 -0.33 22.71 -11.15
CA LEU A 203 0.80 22.17 -10.39
C LEU A 203 0.85 22.78 -8.98
N PRO A 204 1.29 22.01 -7.97
CA PRO A 204 1.48 22.54 -6.62
C PRO A 204 2.47 23.69 -6.57
N GLU A 205 2.39 24.52 -5.53
CA GLU A 205 3.34 25.62 -5.32
C GLU A 205 4.80 25.12 -5.33
N GLY A 206 5.68 25.87 -6.00
CA GLY A 206 7.09 25.52 -6.18
C GLY A 206 7.35 24.51 -7.31
N PHE A 207 6.32 24.06 -8.03
CA PHE A 207 6.45 23.25 -9.24
C PHE A 207 6.11 24.06 -10.49
N ALA A 208 6.80 23.77 -11.58
CA ALA A 208 6.53 24.34 -12.88
C ALA A 208 6.80 23.33 -14.00
N MET A 209 6.22 23.59 -15.18
CA MET A 209 6.62 22.89 -16.41
C MET A 209 7.88 23.57 -16.96
N VAL A 210 8.98 22.81 -16.99
CA VAL A 210 10.28 23.29 -17.43
C VAL A 210 10.63 22.69 -18.78
N SER A 211 11.04 23.55 -19.72
CA SER A 211 11.53 23.13 -21.03
C SER A 211 12.76 22.25 -20.87
N LEU A 212 12.77 21.09 -21.53
CA LEU A 212 13.92 20.18 -21.52
C LEU A 212 15.15 20.75 -22.23
N ALA A 213 14.95 21.78 -23.07
CA ALA A 213 16.03 22.50 -23.75
C ALA A 213 16.83 23.41 -22.80
N ASP A 214 16.20 23.86 -21.70
CA ASP A 214 16.80 24.78 -20.74
C ASP A 214 17.52 24.05 -19.59
N ILE A 215 17.44 22.71 -19.57
CA ILE A 215 18.04 21.87 -18.52
C ILE A 215 19.44 21.41 -18.96
N ASP A 216 20.43 21.74 -18.15
CA ASP A 216 21.78 21.20 -18.29
C ASP A 216 21.91 19.87 -17.53
N ASP A 217 22.13 18.80 -18.29
CA ASP A 217 22.24 17.42 -17.77
C ASP A 217 23.70 17.00 -17.51
N ASN A 218 24.68 17.77 -17.97
CA ASN A 218 26.12 17.48 -17.81
C ASN A 218 26.53 16.02 -18.10
N GLY A 219 25.76 15.29 -18.91
CA GLY A 219 26.00 13.88 -19.23
C GLY A 219 25.90 12.90 -18.06
N ARG A 220 25.15 13.22 -16.98
CA ARG A 220 25.05 12.35 -15.79
C ARG A 220 24.47 10.97 -16.07
N VAL A 221 23.62 10.85 -17.10
CA VAL A 221 23.03 9.57 -17.55
C VAL A 221 23.40 9.38 -19.02
N THR A 222 24.29 8.42 -19.29
CA THR A 222 24.82 8.19 -20.65
C THR A 222 24.00 7.19 -21.46
N GLY A 223 23.22 6.36 -20.79
CA GLY A 223 22.47 5.29 -21.44
C GLY A 223 21.71 4.39 -20.48
N PRO A 224 21.02 3.36 -21.00
CA PRO A 224 20.27 2.38 -20.22
C PRO A 224 21.10 1.67 -19.14
N GLU A 225 22.41 1.55 -19.33
CA GLU A 225 23.36 0.96 -18.37
C GLU A 225 23.48 1.78 -17.07
N SER A 226 23.10 3.06 -17.09
CA SER A 226 23.09 3.92 -15.90
C SER A 226 21.91 3.63 -14.97
N PHE A 227 20.96 2.79 -15.36
CA PHE A 227 19.78 2.47 -14.56
C PHE A 227 20.09 1.37 -13.54
N GLY A 228 19.91 1.69 -12.25
CA GLY A 228 20.15 0.76 -11.14
C GLY A 228 19.01 -0.21 -10.87
N LYS A 229 19.15 -1.02 -9.81
CA LYS A 229 18.09 -1.92 -9.32
C LYS A 229 16.97 -1.10 -8.67
N GLY A 230 15.94 -0.75 -9.43
CA GLY A 230 14.75 -0.08 -8.87
C GLY A 230 13.69 0.31 -9.91
N TYR A 231 14.11 0.75 -11.09
CA TYR A 231 13.21 1.12 -12.18
C TYR A 231 13.95 0.98 -13.51
N SER A 232 13.28 0.37 -14.50
CA SER A 232 13.80 0.29 -15.87
C SER A 232 13.45 1.56 -16.66
N PRO A 233 14.14 1.86 -17.78
CA PRO A 233 13.74 2.94 -18.69
C PRO A 233 12.26 2.85 -19.07
N ARG A 234 11.77 1.63 -19.35
CA ARG A 234 10.38 1.36 -19.70
C ARG A 234 9.38 1.68 -18.58
N ASP A 235 9.78 1.55 -17.31
CA ASP A 235 8.93 1.95 -16.19
C ASP A 235 8.83 3.47 -16.08
N LEU A 236 9.90 4.20 -16.40
CA LEU A 236 9.88 5.66 -16.44
C LEU A 236 9.14 6.19 -17.68
N GLU A 237 9.22 5.51 -18.83
CA GLU A 237 8.40 5.83 -20.01
C GLU A 237 6.92 5.75 -19.66
N TRP A 238 6.50 4.62 -19.07
CA TRP A 238 5.14 4.45 -18.58
C TRP A 238 4.76 5.53 -17.56
N ALA A 239 5.67 5.90 -16.64
CA ALA A 239 5.39 6.92 -15.64
C ALA A 239 5.20 8.32 -16.26
N HIS A 240 5.95 8.67 -17.30
CA HIS A 240 5.76 9.92 -18.05
C HIS A 240 4.41 9.95 -18.78
N GLU A 241 4.06 8.86 -19.47
CA GLU A 241 2.75 8.72 -20.12
C GLU A 241 1.62 8.85 -19.10
N ALA A 242 1.68 8.08 -18.01
CA ALA A 242 0.71 8.12 -16.93
C ALA A 242 0.62 9.51 -16.29
N PHE A 243 1.73 10.23 -16.16
CA PHE A 243 1.72 11.59 -15.65
C PHE A 243 0.94 12.54 -16.57
N LEU A 244 1.22 12.51 -17.88
CA LEU A 244 0.62 13.41 -18.86
C LEU A 244 -0.85 13.08 -19.16
N GLU A 245 -1.20 11.79 -19.23
CA GLU A 245 -2.53 11.33 -19.62
C GLU A 245 -3.52 11.22 -18.45
N VAL A 246 -3.02 11.02 -17.22
CA VAL A 246 -3.88 10.74 -16.06
C VAL A 246 -3.62 11.72 -14.93
N VAL A 247 -2.38 11.84 -14.45
CA VAL A 247 -2.08 12.65 -13.26
C VAL A 247 -2.36 14.12 -13.50
N LEU A 248 -1.76 14.71 -14.53
CA LEU A 248 -1.88 16.13 -14.84
C LEU A 248 -3.33 16.54 -15.17
N PRO A 249 -4.10 15.79 -15.98
CA PRO A 249 -5.53 16.07 -16.15
C PRO A 249 -6.34 16.00 -14.85
N THR A 250 -6.02 15.06 -13.95
CA THR A 250 -6.69 14.94 -12.64
C THR A 250 -6.43 16.19 -11.79
N LEU A 251 -5.20 16.70 -11.77
CA LEU A 251 -4.85 17.94 -11.06
C LEU A 251 -5.54 19.16 -11.66
N ARG A 252 -5.58 19.26 -13.00
CA ARG A 252 -6.30 20.33 -13.71
C ARG A 252 -7.80 20.33 -13.42
N ALA A 253 -8.37 19.16 -13.13
CA ALA A 253 -9.76 19.03 -12.70
C ALA A 253 -9.98 19.35 -11.20
N GLY A 254 -8.94 19.73 -10.46
CA GLY A 254 -8.98 19.99 -9.02
C GLY A 254 -8.92 18.74 -8.15
N GLY A 255 -8.65 17.57 -8.73
CA GLY A 255 -8.40 16.34 -7.99
C GLY A 255 -6.99 16.30 -7.38
N GLY A 256 -6.73 15.30 -6.55
CA GLY A 256 -5.44 15.12 -5.87
C GLY A 256 -5.00 13.66 -5.76
N ILE A 257 -4.07 13.41 -4.84
CA ILE A 257 -3.50 12.07 -4.62
C ILE A 257 -4.55 11.02 -4.23
N ASP A 258 -5.60 11.42 -3.52
CA ASP A 258 -6.63 10.48 -3.07
C ASP A 258 -7.53 10.02 -4.22
N ASP A 259 -7.81 10.89 -5.20
CA ASP A 259 -8.52 10.51 -6.43
C ASP A 259 -7.70 9.52 -7.27
N LEU A 260 -6.38 9.73 -7.35
CA LEU A 260 -5.47 8.83 -8.06
C LEU A 260 -5.39 7.46 -7.37
N ARG A 261 -5.37 7.42 -6.02
CA ARG A 261 -5.42 6.17 -5.25
C ARG A 261 -6.73 5.42 -5.45
N LEU A 262 -7.86 6.14 -5.47
CA LEU A 262 -9.16 5.56 -5.76
C LEU A 262 -9.18 4.95 -7.17
N ARG A 263 -8.62 5.66 -8.15
CA ARG A 263 -8.49 5.18 -9.52
C ARG A 263 -7.58 3.95 -9.62
N ASP A 264 -6.44 3.95 -8.94
CA ASP A 264 -5.54 2.80 -8.83
C ASP A 264 -6.28 1.57 -8.29
N ALA A 265 -7.07 1.74 -7.22
CA ALA A 265 -7.87 0.65 -6.65
C ALA A 265 -8.93 0.13 -7.63
N ASN A 266 -9.57 1.01 -8.39
CA ASN A 266 -10.58 0.65 -9.39
C ASN A 266 -9.97 -0.08 -10.60
N GLU A 267 -8.76 0.30 -11.01
CA GLU A 267 -8.04 -0.29 -12.16
C GLU A 267 -7.12 -1.45 -11.76
N GLY A 268 -7.02 -1.78 -10.47
CA GLY A 268 -6.13 -2.83 -9.96
C GLY A 268 -4.64 -2.51 -10.14
N LYS A 269 -4.27 -1.23 -10.18
CA LYS A 269 -2.88 -0.76 -10.31
C LYS A 269 -2.20 -0.73 -8.93
N VAL A 270 -0.98 -1.25 -8.85
CA VAL A 270 -0.19 -1.30 -7.61
C VAL A 270 1.31 -1.14 -7.90
N GLY A 271 2.06 -0.59 -6.92
CA GLY A 271 3.51 -0.46 -6.98
C GLY A 271 3.98 0.64 -7.94
N THR A 272 5.12 0.41 -8.60
CA THR A 272 5.78 1.38 -9.51
C THR A 272 4.97 1.73 -10.75
N ARG A 273 3.90 0.97 -11.02
CA ARG A 273 2.95 1.23 -12.12
C ARG A 273 1.56 1.64 -11.62
N SER A 274 1.53 2.43 -10.55
CA SER A 274 0.31 3.04 -10.01
C SER A 274 0.37 4.56 -10.18
N PHE A 275 -0.77 5.19 -10.45
CA PHE A 275 -0.87 6.63 -10.67
C PHE A 275 -0.49 7.42 -9.41
N SER A 276 -0.82 6.89 -8.23
CA SER A 276 -0.42 7.50 -6.96
C SER A 276 1.09 7.46 -6.73
N ASP A 277 1.79 6.39 -7.13
CA ASP A 277 3.25 6.33 -7.11
C ASP A 277 3.87 7.26 -8.17
N THR A 278 3.30 7.33 -9.37
CA THR A 278 3.69 8.31 -10.41
C THR A 278 3.58 9.74 -9.89
N PHE A 279 2.48 10.10 -9.24
CA PHE A 279 2.31 11.41 -8.60
C PHE A 279 3.42 11.67 -7.58
N GLY A 280 3.72 10.71 -6.70
CA GLY A 280 4.81 10.84 -5.72
C GLY A 280 6.19 10.98 -6.38
N GLY A 281 6.41 10.29 -7.50
CA GLY A 281 7.66 10.34 -8.27
C GLY A 281 7.91 11.67 -8.96
N PHE A 282 6.87 12.37 -9.41
CA PHE A 282 6.98 13.66 -10.11
C PHE A 282 6.75 14.88 -9.21
N LEU A 283 5.85 14.78 -8.22
CA LEU A 283 5.41 15.91 -7.40
C LEU A 283 5.66 15.72 -5.89
N GLY A 284 6.18 14.56 -5.48
CA GLY A 284 6.53 14.26 -4.09
C GLY A 284 8.01 14.55 -3.76
N ASP A 285 8.55 13.79 -2.81
CA ASP A 285 9.92 13.98 -2.32
C ASP A 285 10.98 13.61 -3.36
N SER A 286 10.66 12.64 -4.22
CA SER A 286 11.51 12.12 -5.29
C SER A 286 11.35 12.90 -6.60
N ALA A 287 10.62 14.03 -6.59
CA ALA A 287 10.43 14.90 -7.75
C ALA A 287 11.74 15.29 -8.42
N ILE A 288 11.65 15.62 -9.71
CA ILE A 288 12.74 16.28 -10.44
C ILE A 288 12.98 17.62 -9.77
N ARG A 289 14.23 17.91 -9.40
CA ARG A 289 14.60 19.15 -8.72
C ARG A 289 15.62 19.88 -9.56
N LEU A 290 15.35 21.17 -9.78
CA LEU A 290 16.17 22.03 -10.60
C LEU A 290 16.58 23.27 -9.80
N THR A 291 17.81 23.73 -10.00
CA THR A 291 18.32 24.97 -9.41
C THR A 291 18.78 25.87 -10.55
N PRO A 292 18.42 27.17 -10.55
CA PRO A 292 18.79 28.03 -11.66
C PRO A 292 20.29 28.34 -11.60
N ILE A 293 20.96 28.26 -12.75
CA ILE A 293 22.36 28.65 -12.95
C ILE A 293 22.41 29.50 -14.22
N GLY A 294 22.46 30.82 -14.04
CA GLY A 294 22.37 31.76 -15.17
C GLY A 294 21.03 31.64 -15.89
N ASP A 295 21.09 31.37 -17.20
CA ASP A 295 19.94 31.17 -18.09
C ASP A 295 19.50 29.70 -18.23
N ARG A 296 20.09 28.80 -17.44
CA ARG A 296 19.81 27.35 -17.48
C ARG A 296 19.41 26.79 -16.11
N TRP A 297 18.94 25.55 -16.15
CA TRP A 297 18.61 24.77 -14.97
C TRP A 297 19.64 23.67 -14.74
N GLU A 298 20.25 23.61 -13.56
CA GLU A 298 21.04 22.46 -13.12
C GLU A 298 20.15 21.42 -12.45
N ILE A 299 20.37 20.15 -12.80
CA ILE A 299 19.71 19.01 -12.16
C ILE A 299 20.28 18.75 -10.77
N THR A 300 19.46 18.84 -9.74
CA THR A 300 19.81 18.36 -8.38
C THR A 300 19.20 17.00 -8.06
N ASN A 301 18.10 16.63 -8.73
CA ASN A 301 17.51 15.29 -8.65
C ASN A 301 16.76 14.91 -9.94
N GLY A 302 16.63 13.61 -10.22
CA GLY A 302 15.77 13.09 -11.28
C GLY A 302 16.41 12.96 -12.67
N ALA A 303 17.74 12.88 -12.75
CA ALA A 303 18.47 12.77 -14.02
C ALA A 303 17.95 11.63 -14.93
N HIS A 304 17.67 10.43 -14.39
CA HIS A 304 17.09 9.33 -15.18
C HIS A 304 15.74 9.67 -15.79
N ARG A 305 14.87 10.44 -15.09
CA ARG A 305 13.57 10.84 -15.64
C ARG A 305 13.72 11.86 -16.76
N ILE A 306 14.68 12.78 -16.62
CA ILE A 306 15.01 13.77 -17.66
C ILE A 306 15.56 13.06 -18.90
N TRP A 307 16.47 12.10 -18.72
CA TRP A 307 17.02 11.30 -19.81
C TRP A 307 15.91 10.57 -20.59
N VAL A 308 14.98 9.91 -19.88
CA VAL A 308 13.85 9.22 -20.53
C VAL A 308 12.91 10.21 -21.22
N ALA A 309 12.61 11.35 -20.60
CA ALA A 309 11.75 12.37 -21.20
C ALA A 309 12.31 12.88 -22.55
N ARG A 310 13.63 13.07 -22.63
CA ARG A 310 14.32 13.43 -23.88
C ARG A 310 14.22 12.32 -24.92
N HIS A 311 14.39 11.06 -24.52
CA HIS A 311 14.26 9.92 -25.43
C HIS A 311 12.84 9.74 -25.97
N MET A 312 11.83 10.10 -25.18
CA MET A 312 10.43 10.14 -25.60
C MET A 312 10.09 11.35 -26.49
N GLY A 313 11.00 12.31 -26.66
CA GLY A 313 10.77 13.53 -27.44
C GLY A 313 9.80 14.50 -26.76
N LEU A 314 9.69 14.48 -25.42
CA LEU A 314 8.90 15.46 -24.68
C LEU A 314 9.58 16.85 -24.79
N GLU A 315 8.78 17.90 -24.77
CA GLU A 315 9.27 19.30 -24.80
C GLU A 315 9.51 19.87 -23.41
N SER A 316 8.67 19.48 -22.44
CA SER A 316 8.72 19.97 -21.07
C SER A 316 8.39 18.88 -20.05
N ILE A 317 8.82 19.10 -18.81
CA ILE A 317 8.61 18.17 -17.70
C ILE A 317 8.22 18.92 -16.42
N PRO A 318 7.43 18.30 -15.52
CA PRO A 318 7.19 18.87 -14.20
C PRO A 318 8.46 18.78 -13.34
N ALA A 319 8.86 19.89 -12.75
CA ALA A 319 9.99 19.94 -11.84
C ALA A 319 9.72 20.89 -10.67
N ARG A 320 10.31 20.56 -9.52
CA ARG A 320 10.38 21.46 -8.37
C ARG A 320 11.52 22.44 -8.58
N ILE A 321 11.20 23.72 -8.54
CA ILE A 321 12.17 24.81 -8.72
C ILE A 321 12.74 25.19 -7.35
N GLY A 322 14.07 25.07 -7.21
CA GLY A 322 14.78 25.55 -6.03
C GLY A 322 15.00 27.06 -6.06
N ALA A 323 15.19 27.66 -4.89
CA ALA A 323 15.63 29.05 -4.80
C ALA A 323 16.99 29.22 -5.50
N ALA A 324 17.18 30.35 -6.19
CA ALA A 324 18.46 30.65 -6.82
C ALA A 324 19.58 30.61 -5.77
N HIS A 325 20.67 29.92 -6.11
CA HIS A 325 21.86 29.94 -5.28
C HIS A 325 22.37 31.39 -5.31
N ARG A 326 22.13 32.15 -4.23
CA ARG A 326 22.78 33.45 -4.03
C ARG A 326 24.26 33.13 -3.83
N GLY A 327 25.02 33.18 -4.93
CA GLY A 327 26.46 33.10 -4.87
C GLY A 327 26.95 34.25 -4.00
N GLU A 328 27.48 33.93 -2.82
CA GLU A 328 28.40 34.82 -2.11
C GLU A 328 29.68 34.85 -2.95
N HIS A 329 29.73 35.80 -3.89
CA HIS A 329 30.94 36.16 -4.62
C HIS A 329 31.73 37.20 -3.81
#